data_AF-A0A2G4HI63-F1
#
_entry.id   AF-A0A2G4HI63-F1
#
_cell.length_a   1.000
_cell.length_b   1.000
_cell.length_c   1.000
_cell.angle_alpha   90.00
_cell.angle_beta   90.00
_cell.angle_gamma   90.00
#
_symmetry.space_group_name_H-M   'P 1'
#
loop_
_entity.id
_entity.type
_entity.pdbx_description
1 polymer ?
#
loop_
_entity_poly.entity_id
_entity_poly.type
_entity_poly.pdbx_seq_one_letter_code
_entity_poly.pdbx_strand_id
1 'polypeptide(L)' 'MKTSKRLFVIIALLGAGFAFAADTKPAAPAGKKAGCCVKAEGAGAACSHGCCVEAAKVGKNCEKCKGTNVAEAKK' A
#
# COMPACT_ATOMS: atom_id res chain seq x y z
N MET A 1 -39.67 -25.55 24.67
CA MET A 1 -38.22 -25.43 24.40
C MET A 1 -37.82 -26.20 23.12
N LYS A 2 -37.93 -25.64 21.89
CA LYS A 2 -37.12 -26.14 20.73
C LYS A 2 -37.19 -25.32 19.43
N THR A 3 -38.15 -24.41 19.23
CA THR A 3 -38.36 -23.75 17.92
C THR A 3 -37.85 -22.30 17.81
N SER A 4 -37.50 -21.63 18.91
CA SER A 4 -36.95 -20.27 18.90
C SER A 4 -35.44 -20.20 18.56
N LYS A 5 -34.87 -21.29 18.05
CA LYS A 5 -33.42 -21.51 17.91
C LYS A 5 -32.77 -20.89 16.66
N ARG A 6 -33.44 -20.07 15.85
CA ARG A 6 -32.85 -19.64 14.56
C ARG A 6 -33.00 -18.17 14.17
N LEU A 7 -33.89 -17.42 14.81
CA LEU A 7 -34.13 -16.04 14.41
C LEU A 7 -33.14 -15.04 15.05
N PHE A 8 -32.64 -15.33 16.26
CA PHE A 8 -31.70 -14.46 16.97
C PHE A 8 -30.22 -14.62 16.53
N VAL A 9 -29.88 -15.68 15.80
CA VAL A 9 -28.48 -15.98 15.41
C VAL A 9 -28.07 -15.25 14.11
N ILE A 10 -29.04 -14.80 13.30
CA ILE A 10 -28.77 -14.18 11.99
C ILE A 10 -28.39 -12.69 12.12
N ILE A 11 -28.86 -12.01 13.17
CA ILE A 11 -28.62 -10.56 13.37
C ILE A 11 -27.21 -10.29 13.95
N ALA A 12 -26.59 -11.26 14.62
CA ALA A 12 -25.23 -11.12 15.15
C ALA A 12 -24.12 -11.33 14.10
N LEU A 13 -24.46 -11.81 12.89
CA LEU A 13 -23.47 -12.15 11.85
C LEU A 13 -23.21 -11.04 10.82
N LEU A 14 -23.75 -9.83 11.03
CA LEU A 14 -23.62 -8.70 10.09
C LEU A 14 -22.76 -7.52 10.60
N GLY A 15 -22.06 -7.67 11.73
CA GLY A 15 -21.47 -6.53 12.46
C GLY A 15 -19.94 -6.38 12.45
N ALA A 16 -19.18 -7.19 11.71
CA ALA A 16 -17.73 -7.06 11.68
C ALA A 16 -17.16 -7.35 10.30
N GLY A 17 -17.74 -6.72 9.28
CA GLY A 17 -16.93 -6.21 8.18
C GLY A 17 -15.99 -5.16 8.75
N PHE A 18 -14.94 -5.58 9.46
CA PHE A 18 -13.70 -4.83 9.42
C PHE A 18 -13.27 -4.91 7.96
N ALA A 19 -13.72 -3.91 7.20
CA ALA A 19 -12.89 -3.32 6.19
C ALA A 19 -11.53 -3.13 6.86
N PHE A 20 -10.66 -4.13 6.72
CA PHE A 20 -9.27 -3.84 6.53
C PHE A 20 -9.29 -2.88 5.35
N ALA A 21 -9.29 -1.59 5.69
CA ALA A 21 -8.63 -0.59 4.90
C ALA A 21 -7.32 -1.27 4.52
N ALA A 22 -7.28 -1.80 3.30
CA ALA A 22 -6.03 -2.00 2.65
C ALA A 22 -5.43 -0.60 2.73
N ASP A 23 -4.44 -0.44 3.61
CA ASP A 23 -3.42 0.55 3.49
C ASP A 23 -2.97 0.47 2.04
N THR A 24 -3.64 1.23 1.17
CA THR A 24 -3.13 1.60 -0.13
C THR A 24 -2.02 2.59 0.19
N LYS A 25 -0.95 2.04 0.77
CA LYS A 25 0.36 2.64 0.79
C LYS A 25 0.55 3.20 -0.62
N PRO A 26 0.86 4.49 -0.77
CA PRO A 26 1.03 5.08 -2.09
C PRO A 26 2.04 4.21 -2.82
N ALA A 27 1.55 3.51 -3.85
CA ALA A 27 2.43 2.82 -4.77
C ALA A 27 3.39 3.88 -5.29
N ALA A 28 4.69 3.56 -5.29
CA ALA A 28 5.65 4.45 -5.91
C ALA A 28 5.13 4.78 -7.33
N PRO A 29 5.18 6.05 -7.75
CA PRO A 29 4.45 6.51 -8.92
C PRO A 29 5.04 5.86 -10.16
N ALA A 30 4.26 5.81 -11.24
CA ALA A 30 4.56 5.06 -12.47
C ALA A 30 5.85 5.46 -13.22
N GLY A 31 6.67 6.35 -12.65
CA GLY A 31 7.97 6.70 -13.20
C GLY A 31 9.05 5.66 -12.92
N LYS A 32 10.29 5.99 -13.31
CA LYS A 32 11.42 5.07 -13.28
C LYS A 32 11.92 4.94 -11.84
N LYS A 33 12.07 3.73 -11.32
CA LYS A 33 12.76 3.53 -10.04
C LYS A 33 14.25 3.81 -10.20
N ALA A 34 14.85 4.40 -9.17
CA ALA A 34 16.30 4.59 -9.12
C ALA A 34 17.03 3.23 -9.15
N GLY A 35 18.24 3.17 -9.71
CA GLY A 35 18.99 1.91 -9.82
C GLY A 35 19.27 1.24 -8.48
N CYS A 36 19.50 2.01 -7.41
CA CYS A 36 19.65 1.49 -6.05
C CYS A 36 18.35 0.89 -5.49
N CYS A 37 17.19 1.40 -5.90
CA CYS A 37 15.89 0.82 -5.55
C CYS A 37 15.68 -0.50 -6.28
N VAL A 38 15.93 -0.55 -7.59
CA VAL A 38 15.80 -1.78 -8.39
C VAL A 38 16.69 -2.89 -7.83
N LYS A 39 17.92 -2.58 -7.42
CA LYS A 39 18.84 -3.55 -6.81
C LYS A 39 18.33 -4.09 -5.47
N ALA A 40 17.78 -3.22 -4.61
CA ALA A 40 17.23 -3.64 -3.33
C ALA A 40 16.00 -4.54 -3.54
N GLU A 41 15.13 -4.19 -4.48
CA GLU A 41 13.94 -4.97 -4.82
C GLU A 41 14.31 -6.34 -5.38
N GLY A 42 15.38 -6.43 -6.18
CA GLY A 42 15.94 -7.69 -6.62
C GLY A 42 16.46 -8.57 -5.48
N ALA A 43 16.77 -8.00 -4.31
CA ALA A 43 17.11 -8.70 -3.09
C ALA A 43 15.91 -8.90 -2.14
N GLY A 44 14.69 -8.58 -2.57
CA GLY A 44 13.48 -8.68 -1.73
C GLY A 44 13.37 -7.62 -0.64
N ALA A 45 14.14 -6.52 -0.74
CA ALA A 45 14.18 -5.45 0.26
C ALA A 45 13.86 -4.07 -0.35
N ALA A 46 13.47 -3.11 0.49
CA ALA A 46 13.34 -1.72 0.08
C ALA A 46 14.68 -0.98 0.16
N CYS A 47 14.88 0.03 -0.69
CA CYS A 47 16.09 0.86 -0.62
C CYS A 47 16.17 1.61 0.72
N SER A 48 17.26 1.42 1.47
CA SER A 48 17.44 1.99 2.81
C SER A 48 18.11 3.36 2.82
N HIS A 49 18.42 3.93 1.65
CA HIS A 49 18.99 5.28 1.58
C HIS A 49 17.98 6.31 2.10
N GLY A 50 18.46 7.25 2.94
CA GLY A 50 17.61 8.31 3.50
C GLY A 50 16.83 9.08 2.43
N CYS A 51 17.44 9.37 1.28
CA CYS A 51 16.75 10.04 0.16
C CYS A 51 15.59 9.22 -0.44
N CYS A 52 15.69 7.89 -0.43
CA CYS A 52 14.67 7.00 -0.97
C CYS A 52 13.53 6.76 0.02
N VAL A 53 13.86 6.67 1.32
CA VAL A 53 12.87 6.56 2.40
C VAL A 53 12.00 7.82 2.44
N GLU A 54 12.62 9.00 2.38
CA GLU A 54 11.90 10.28 2.35
C GLU A 54 11.00 10.40 1.10
N ALA A 55 11.51 10.03 -0.08
CA ALA A 55 10.71 10.02 -1.31
C ALA A 55 9.52 9.03 -1.21
N ALA A 56 9.73 7.85 -0.63
CA ALA A 56 8.67 6.87 -0.45
C ALA A 56 7.59 7.32 0.54
N LYS A 57 7.93 8.13 1.56
CA LYS A 57 6.95 8.72 2.48
C LYS A 57 5.96 9.64 1.76
N VAL A 58 6.43 10.38 0.75
CA VAL A 58 5.60 11.26 -0.08
C VAL A 58 5.08 10.58 -1.34
N GLY A 59 5.18 9.25 -1.43
CA GLY A 59 4.67 8.50 -2.58
C GLY A 59 5.39 8.84 -3.88
N LYS A 60 6.70 9.06 -3.84
CA LYS A 60 7.54 9.37 -5.01
C LYS A 60 8.74 8.43 -5.15
N ASN A 61 9.20 8.26 -6.38
CA ASN A 61 10.51 7.72 -6.69
C ASN A 61 11.60 8.72 -6.32
N CYS A 62 12.77 8.20 -5.92
CA CYS A 62 13.92 9.03 -5.59
C CYS A 62 14.55 9.66 -6.84
N GLU A 63 14.36 10.97 -7.01
CA GLU A 63 14.91 11.73 -8.14
C GLU A 63 16.42 11.99 -7.99
N LYS A 64 16.93 12.02 -6.75
CA LYS A 64 18.36 12.18 -6.46
C LYS A 64 19.21 11.00 -6.97
N CYS A 65 18.60 9.84 -7.15
CA CYS A 65 19.28 8.62 -7.59
C CYS A 65 18.90 8.22 -9.02
N LYS A 66 18.56 9.20 -9.87
CA LYS A 66 18.11 9.01 -11.26
C LYS A 66 16.77 8.28 -11.41
N GLY A 67 15.97 8.19 -10.35
CA GLY A 67 14.56 7.84 -10.47
C GLY A 67 13.76 9.00 -11.06
N THR A 68 12.57 8.72 -11.58
CA THR A 68 11.66 9.75 -12.09
C THR A 68 10.25 9.51 -11.58
N ASN A 69 9.46 10.57 -11.51
CA ASN A 69 8.03 10.49 -11.28
C ASN A 69 7.33 10.90 -12.57
N VAL A 70 6.28 10.18 -13.00
CA VAL A 70 5.39 10.72 -14.03
C VAL A 70 4.50 11.75 -13.32
N ALA A 71 4.39 12.96 -13.86
CA ALA A 71 3.44 13.94 -13.36
C ALA A 71 2.05 13.29 -13.39
N GLU A 72 1.40 13.17 -12.22
CA GLU A 72 0.09 12.52 -12.14
C GLU A 72 -0.86 13.21 -13.12
N ALA A 73 -1.39 12.45 -14.09
CA ALA A 73 -2.63 12.84 -14.75
C ALA A 73 -3.69 12.85 -13.64
N LYS A 74 -4.03 14.05 -13.17
CA LYS A 74 -5.17 14.29 -12.29
C LYS A 74 -6.35 13.50 -12.83
N LYS A 75 -6.79 12.47 -12.10
CA LYS A 75 -8.14 11.93 -12.27
C LYS A 75 -9.09 12.85 -11.52
#